data_AF-A0A437NRG9-F1
#
_entry.id   AF-A0A437NRG9-F1
#
_cell.length_a   1.000
_cell.length_b   1.000
_cell.length_c   1.000
_cell.angle_alpha   90.00
_cell.angle_beta   90.00
_cell.angle_gamma   90.00
#
_symmetry.space_group_name_H-M   'P 1'
#
loop_
_entity.id
_entity.type
_entity.pdbx_description
1 polymer ?
#
loop_
_entity_poly.entity_id
_entity_poly.type
_entity_poly.pdbx_seq_one_letter_code
_entity_poly.pdbx_strand_id
1 'polypeptide(L)'
;MTALLLALVLVVWAPALMLALGLALARLTGCRVDEAGRSPCLVAGLDIGGLVHTLTVMGWLVIPMLPFMLISLLVGLGAGAVALHGLCRG
;
A
#
# COMPACT_ATOMS: atom_id res chain seq x y z
N MET A 1 23.91 -2.01 2.69
CA MET A 1 23.24 -1.89 1.37
C MET A 1 21.82 -2.46 1.39
N THR A 2 21.63 -3.72 1.80
CA THR A 2 20.32 -4.40 1.78
C THR A 2 19.24 -3.76 2.67
N ALA A 3 19.58 -3.35 3.90
CA ALA A 3 18.62 -2.69 4.79
C ALA A 3 18.03 -1.40 4.20
N LEU A 4 18.83 -0.63 3.46
CA LEU A 4 18.39 0.61 2.81
C LEU A 4 17.39 0.32 1.68
N LEU A 5 17.64 -0.73 0.88
CA LEU A 5 16.74 -1.14 -0.20
C LEU A 5 15.39 -1.61 0.35
N LEU A 6 15.40 -2.37 1.44
CA LEU A 6 14.17 -2.79 2.13
C LEU A 6 13.37 -1.60 2.67
N ALA A 7 14.05 -0.63 3.29
CA ALA A 7 13.40 0.59 3.78
C ALA A 7 12.77 1.40 2.64
N LEU A 8 13.46 1.52 1.50
CA LEU A 8 12.95 2.22 0.32
C LEU A 8 11.68 1.54 -0.23
N VAL A 9 11.70 0.21 -0.36
CA VAL A 9 10.52 -0.56 -0.77
C VAL A 9 9.37 -0.33 0.21
N LEU A 10 9.62 -0.36 1.52
CA LEU A 10 8.58 -0.13 2.52
C LEU A 10 7.94 1.27 2.39
N VAL A 11 8.76 2.31 2.19
CA VAL A 11 8.28 3.68 2.03
C VAL A 11 7.47 3.86 0.75
N VAL A 12 7.94 3.28 -0.36
CA VAL A 12 7.27 3.35 -1.67
C VAL A 12 5.92 2.61 -1.66
N TRP A 13 5.83 1.51 -0.90
CA TRP A 13 4.62 0.69 -0.83
C TRP A 13 3.67 1.03 0.33
N ALA A 14 4.12 1.79 1.32
CA ALA A 14 3.29 2.17 2.48
C ALA A 14 1.96 2.86 2.12
N PRO A 15 1.90 3.82 1.17
CA PRO A 15 0.63 4.45 0.79
C PRO A 15 -0.35 3.47 0.16
N ALA A 16 0.14 2.54 -0.65
CA ALA A 16 -0.69 1.51 -1.28
C ALA A 16 -1.25 0.51 -0.23
N LEU A 17 -0.44 0.15 0.77
CA LEU A 17 -0.89 -0.69 1.89
C LEU A 17 -1.95 0.01 2.75
N MET A 18 -1.76 1.30 3.05
CA MET A 18 -2.75 2.10 3.78
C MET A 18 -4.06 2.21 3.01
N LEU A 19 -4.00 2.46 1.71
CA LEU A 19 -5.19 2.49 0.84
C LEU A 19 -5.91 1.13 0.84
N ALA A 20 -5.17 0.04 0.66
CA ALA A 20 -5.75 -1.30 0.67
C ALA A 20 -6.43 -1.62 2.00
N LEU A 21 -5.81 -1.23 3.13
CA LEU A 21 -6.39 -1.40 4.46
C LEU A 21 -7.66 -0.56 4.64
N GLY A 22 -7.65 0.71 4.22
CA GLY A 22 -8.83 1.59 4.28
C GLY A 22 -10.01 1.04 3.48
N LEU A 23 -9.76 0.58 2.25
CA LEU A 23 -10.77 -0.04 1.40
C LEU A 23 -11.28 -1.36 1.99
N ALA A 24 -10.41 -2.20 2.52
CA ALA A 24 -10.81 -3.46 3.16
C ALA A 24 -11.71 -3.21 4.37
N LEU A 25 -11.35 -2.26 5.25
CA LEU A 25 -12.17 -1.88 6.39
C LEU A 25 -13.55 -1.38 5.95
N ALA A 26 -13.61 -0.49 4.95
CA ALA A 26 -14.87 0.01 4.41
C ALA A 26 -15.78 -1.11 3.87
N ARG A 27 -15.19 -2.10 3.19
CA ARG A 27 -15.94 -3.25 2.66
C ARG A 27 -16.46 -4.17 3.76
N LEU A 28 -15.69 -4.38 4.82
CA LEU A 28 -16.08 -5.23 5.95
C LEU A 28 -17.13 -4.57 6.84
N THR A 29 -17.09 -3.25 6.99
CA THR A 29 -18.00 -2.49 7.87
C THR A 29 -19.22 -1.92 7.12
N GLY A 30 -19.21 -1.94 5.79
CA GLY A 30 -20.24 -1.34 4.95
C GLY A 30 -20.22 0.19 4.97
N CYS A 31 -19.17 0.81 5.50
CA CYS A 31 -19.09 2.26 5.62
C CYS A 31 -18.81 2.95 4.30
N ARG A 32 -19.50 4.07 4.09
CA ARG A 32 -19.31 4.91 2.91
C ARG A 32 -17.97 5.64 3.02
N VAL A 33 -17.14 5.48 2.00
CA VAL A 33 -15.86 6.18 1.86
C VAL A 33 -16.01 7.19 0.75
N ASP A 34 -15.81 8.46 1.11
CA ASP A 34 -15.81 9.55 0.15
C ASP A 34 -14.46 10.26 0.22
N GLU A 35 -13.94 10.61 -0.95
CA GLU A 35 -12.72 11.42 -1.08
C GLU A 35 -12.99 12.89 -0.74
N ALA A 36 -14.26 13.31 -0.85
CA ALA A 36 -14.69 14.69 -0.67
C ALA A 36 -15.02 15.06 0.80
N GLY A 37 -15.13 14.09 1.71
CA GLY A 37 -15.49 14.40 3.09
C GLY A 37 -15.44 13.21 4.05
N ARG A 38 -15.41 13.54 5.35
CA ARG A 38 -15.48 12.55 6.44
C ARG A 38 -16.94 12.22 6.75
N SER A 39 -17.39 11.05 6.31
CA SER A 39 -18.67 10.47 6.72
C SER A 39 -18.48 9.74 8.07
N PRO A 40 -19.27 10.01 9.12
CA PRO A 40 -19.18 9.28 10.40
C PRO A 40 -19.51 7.80 10.18
N CYS A 41 -18.73 6.91 10.79
CA CYS A 41 -18.87 5.47 10.63
C CYS A 41 -18.68 4.79 11.99
N LEU A 42 -19.80 4.47 12.66
CA LEU A 42 -19.77 3.76 13.93
C LEU A 42 -19.66 2.25 13.72
N VAL A 43 -18.61 1.65 14.27
CA VAL A 43 -18.43 0.21 14.33
C VAL A 43 -18.21 -0.19 15.79
N ALA A 44 -19.09 -1.04 16.33
CA ALA A 44 -19.07 -1.45 17.74
C ALA A 44 -19.04 -0.26 18.75
N GLY A 45 -19.64 0.87 18.39
CA GLY A 45 -19.66 2.08 19.22
C GLY A 45 -18.47 3.02 19.05
N LEU A 46 -17.47 2.67 18.23
CA LEU A 46 -16.31 3.50 17.91
C LEU A 46 -16.47 4.17 16.54
N ASP A 47 -16.29 5.48 16.44
CA ASP A 47 -16.28 6.18 15.14
C ASP A 47 -14.94 6.00 14.44
N ILE A 48 -14.91 5.15 13.42
CA ILE A 48 -13.74 4.89 12.58
C ILE A 48 -13.77 5.68 11.26
N GLY A 49 -14.78 6.54 11.04
CA GLY A 49 -14.95 7.26 9.78
C GLY A 49 -13.75 8.15 9.45
N GLY A 50 -13.20 8.84 10.46
CA GLY A 50 -11.98 9.64 10.31
C GLY A 50 -10.75 8.81 9.96
N LEU A 51 -10.60 7.64 10.56
CA LEU A 51 -9.47 6.73 10.29
C LEU A 51 -9.54 6.19 8.86
N VAL A 52 -10.69 5.63 8.47
CA VAL A 52 -10.89 5.05 7.12
C VAL A 52 -10.71 6.13 6.05
N HIS A 53 -11.23 7.35 6.27
CA HIS A 53 -11.01 8.46 5.35
C HIS A 53 -9.51 8.78 5.22
N THR A 54 -8.77 8.88 6.33
CA THR A 54 -7.33 9.19 6.31
C THR A 54 -6.55 8.10 5.55
N LEU A 55 -6.83 6.83 5.81
CA LEU A 55 -6.22 5.68 5.12
C LEU A 55 -6.47 5.73 3.61
N THR A 56 -7.69 6.10 3.19
CA THR A 56 -8.06 6.13 1.78
C THR A 56 -7.49 7.36 1.07
N VAL A 57 -7.43 8.52 1.74
CA VAL A 57 -6.82 9.75 1.20
C VAL A 57 -5.31 9.57 0.99
N MET A 58 -4.62 8.77 1.82
CA MET A 58 -3.23 8.38 1.55
C MET A 58 -3.06 7.62 0.23
N GLY A 59 -4.13 7.03 -0.31
CA GLY A 59 -4.16 6.44 -1.63
C GLY A 59 -3.82 7.42 -2.77
N TRP A 60 -4.07 8.72 -2.60
CA TRP A 60 -3.66 9.72 -3.58
C TRP A 60 -2.15 9.78 -3.78
N LEU A 61 -1.36 9.43 -2.76
CA LEU A 61 0.10 9.33 -2.86
C LEU A 61 0.56 8.13 -3.71
N VAL A 62 -0.31 7.16 -3.98
CA VAL A 62 0.00 6.04 -4.88
C VAL A 62 0.21 6.54 -6.31
N ILE A 63 -0.53 7.56 -6.75
CA ILE A 63 -0.42 8.10 -8.12
C ILE A 63 1.01 8.57 -8.44
N PRO A 64 1.64 9.48 -7.66
CA PRO A 64 3.02 9.86 -7.90
C PRO A 64 4.03 8.75 -7.56
N MET A 65 3.67 7.77 -6.72
CA MET A 65 4.54 6.64 -6.35
C MET A 65 4.56 5.50 -7.38
N LEU A 66 3.55 5.39 -8.25
CA LEU A 66 3.44 4.36 -9.29
C LEU A 66 4.73 4.07 -10.09
N PRO A 67 5.45 5.08 -10.64
CA PRO A 67 6.68 4.80 -11.39
C PRO A 67 7.76 4.16 -10.50
N PHE A 68 7.89 4.60 -9.25
CA PHE A 68 8.84 4.03 -8.30
C PHE A 68 8.45 2.60 -7.88
N MET A 69 7.16 2.34 -7.69
CA MET A 69 6.65 1.00 -7.43
C MET A 69 6.99 0.05 -8.58
N LEU A 70 6.76 0.48 -9.84
CA LEU A 70 7.08 -0.31 -11.02
C LEU A 70 8.59 -0.62 -11.11
N ILE A 71 9.45 0.39 -10.93
CA ILE A 71 10.91 0.19 -10.93
C ILE A 71 11.31 -0.80 -9.83
N SER A 72 10.76 -0.65 -8.62
CA SER A 72 11.08 -1.55 -7.50
C SER A 72 10.70 -3.01 -7.80
N LEU A 73 9.57 -3.24 -8.47
CA LEU A 73 9.12 -4.56 -8.93
C LEU A 73 10.05 -5.13 -9.99
N LEU A 74 10.40 -4.35 -11.02
CA LEU A 74 11.24 -4.81 -12.12
C LEU A 74 12.65 -5.18 -11.64
N VAL A 75 13.24 -4.35 -10.77
CA VAL A 75 14.56 -4.61 -10.17
C VAL A 75 14.50 -5.86 -9.29
N GLY A 76 13.48 -5.99 -8.45
CA GLY A 76 13.30 -7.15 -7.58
C GLY A 76 13.14 -8.45 -8.37
N LEU A 77 12.29 -8.45 -9.40
CA LEU A 77 12.07 -9.60 -10.29
C LEU A 77 13.33 -9.97 -11.07
N GLY A 78 14.05 -9.00 -11.62
CA GLY A 78 15.30 -9.23 -12.34
C GLY A 78 16.38 -9.82 -11.44
N ALA A 79 16.58 -9.26 -10.26
CA ALA A 79 17.54 -9.78 -9.27
C ALA A 79 17.16 -11.20 -8.82
N GLY A 80 15.88 -11.46 -8.57
CA GLY A 80 15.36 -12.78 -8.23
C GLY A 80 15.58 -13.80 -9.35
N ALA A 81 15.28 -13.44 -10.60
CA ALA A 81 15.47 -14.33 -11.75
C ALA A 81 16.95 -14.67 -11.98
N VAL A 82 17.85 -13.69 -11.84
CA VAL A 82 19.30 -13.90 -11.93
C VAL A 82 19.79 -14.83 -10.83
N ALA A 83 19.34 -14.62 -9.59
CA ALA A 83 19.69 -15.48 -8.46
C ALA A 83 19.21 -16.92 -8.67
N LEU A 84 17.98 -17.10 -9.15
CA LEU A 84 17.41 -18.42 -9.46
C LEU A 84 18.15 -19.10 -10.62
N HIS A 85 18.47 -18.39 -11.69
CA HIS A 85 19.21 -18.94 -12.82
C HIS A 85 20.65 -19.33 -12.44
N GLY A 86 21.30 -18.56 -11.55
CA GLY A 86 22.60 -18.92 -10.98
C GLY A 86 22.54 -20.17 -10.10
N LEU A 87 21.47 -20.34 -9.32
CA LEU A 87 21.26 -21.51 -8.49
C LEU A 87 20.99 -22.79 -9.32
N CYS A 88 20.30 -22.67 -10.45
CA CYS A 88 20.05 -23.80 -11.36
C CYS A 88 21.25 -24.17 -12.26
N ARG A 89 22.30 -23.33 -12.32
CA ARG A 89 23.52 -23.58 -13.11
C ARG A 89 24.70 -24.11 -12.29
N GLY A 90 24.58 -24.15 -10.96
CA GLY A 90 25.61 -24.60 -10.03
C GLY A 90 25.55 -26.09 -9.72
#